data_AF-A0A0P8Y6K0-F1
#
_entry.id   AF-A0A0P8Y6K0-F1
#
_cell.length_a   1.000
_cell.length_b   1.000
_cell.length_c   1.000
_cell.angle_alpha   90.00
_cell.angle_beta   90.00
_cell.angle_gamma   90.00
#
_symmetry.space_group_name_H-M   'P 1'
#
loop_
_entity.id
_entity.type
_entity.pdbx_description
1 polymer ?
#
loop_
_entity_poly.entity_id
_entity_poly.type
_entity_poly.pdbx_seq_one_letter_code
_entity_poly.pdbx_strand_id
1 'polypeptide(L)'
;IGTSRITKNFEKAMVDIAFQTDDNEALEIVYNLIEDQQIVLGGSSGINIAGAIKLAKELGPGKNIVTILCDDGRRYASKIFNKKFLIEKKLPIPKWL
;
A
#
# COMPACT_ATOMS: atom_id res chain seq x y z
N ILE A 1 1.11 -9.08 -4.11
CA ILE A 1 0.26 -9.37 -2.94
C ILE A 1 -1.15 -9.62 -3.43
N GLY A 2 -1.85 -10.61 -2.90
CA GLY A 2 -3.04 -11.11 -3.58
C GLY A 2 -2.67 -12.01 -4.75
N THR A 3 -2.62 -13.30 -4.45
CA THR A 3 -2.63 -14.37 -5.45
C THR A 3 -3.82 -15.25 -5.12
N SER A 4 -4.53 -15.74 -6.12
CA SER A 4 -5.68 -16.62 -5.92
C SER A 4 -5.30 -18.07 -5.64
N ARG A 5 -3.99 -18.37 -5.56
CA ARG A 5 -3.47 -19.72 -5.34
C ARG A 5 -2.24 -19.70 -4.45
N ILE A 6 -2.01 -20.79 -3.72
CA ILE A 6 -0.76 -20.99 -2.98
C ILE A 6 0.32 -21.35 -4.00
N THR A 7 1.35 -20.52 -4.10
CA THR A 7 2.51 -20.79 -4.96
C THR A 7 3.56 -21.60 -4.20
N LYS A 8 4.43 -22.33 -4.91
CA LYS A 8 5.51 -23.11 -4.28
C LYS A 8 6.42 -22.28 -3.37
N ASN A 9 6.64 -21.01 -3.71
CA ASN A 9 7.46 -20.09 -2.90
C ASN A 9 6.75 -19.68 -1.60
N PHE A 10 5.42 -19.73 -1.57
CA PHE A 10 4.61 -19.38 -0.40
C PHE A 10 4.23 -20.59 0.46
N GLU A 11 4.36 -21.81 -0.07
CA GLU A 11 3.95 -23.07 0.60
C GLU A 11 4.58 -23.25 1.99
N LYS A 12 5.76 -22.68 2.22
CA LYS A 12 6.49 -22.74 3.50
C LYS A 12 6.53 -21.40 4.24
N ALA A 13 5.72 -20.43 3.83
CA ALA A 13 5.69 -19.14 4.50
C ALA A 13 5.12 -19.29 5.92
N MET A 14 5.84 -18.80 6.91
CA MET A 14 5.33 -18.66 8.28
C MET A 14 4.63 -17.31 8.37
N VAL A 15 3.31 -17.34 8.58
CA VAL A 15 2.47 -16.14 8.65
C VAL A 15 1.66 -16.21 9.92
N ASP A 16 1.95 -15.33 10.87
CA ASP A 16 1.23 -15.27 12.15
C ASP A 16 -0.12 -14.54 12.01
N ILE A 17 -0.14 -13.46 11.22
CA ILE A 17 -1.30 -12.57 11.06
C ILE A 17 -1.43 -12.15 9.59
N ALA A 18 -2.67 -11.97 9.14
CA ALA A 18 -2.99 -11.43 7.82
C ALA A 18 -3.98 -10.26 7.93
N PHE A 19 -3.70 -9.19 7.19
CA PHE A 19 -4.61 -8.04 7.07
C PHE A 19 -5.11 -7.91 5.65
N GLN A 20 -6.40 -7.61 5.51
CA GLN A 20 -6.97 -7.16 4.25
C GLN A 20 -6.99 -5.63 4.20
N THR A 21 -6.72 -5.09 3.02
CA THR A 21 -6.81 -3.66 2.69
C THR A 21 -7.48 -3.55 1.33
N ASP A 22 -8.04 -2.38 1.04
CA ASP A 22 -8.52 -2.04 -0.29
C ASP A 22 -7.64 -1.00 -0.97
N ASP A 23 -7.95 -0.71 -2.24
CA ASP A 23 -7.21 0.25 -3.06
C ASP A 23 -7.37 1.69 -2.56
N ASN A 24 -8.48 2.04 -1.91
CA ASN A 24 -8.68 3.40 -1.40
C ASN A 24 -7.71 3.66 -0.25
N GLU A 25 -7.67 2.77 0.74
CA GLU A 25 -6.76 2.86 1.88
C GLU A 25 -5.29 2.90 1.44
N ALA A 26 -4.92 2.03 0.50
CA ALA A 26 -3.55 1.98 -0.01
C ALA A 26 -3.14 3.26 -0.76
N LEU A 27 -4.04 3.82 -1.58
CA LEU A 27 -3.76 5.02 -2.36
C LEU A 27 -3.75 6.28 -1.50
N GLU A 28 -4.63 6.40 -0.51
CA GLU A 28 -4.57 7.50 0.47
C GLU A 28 -3.22 7.55 1.17
N ILE A 29 -2.69 6.40 1.61
CA ILE A 29 -1.36 6.31 2.22
C ILE A 29 -0.27 6.76 1.25
N VAL A 30 -0.31 6.31 0.00
CA VAL A 30 0.67 6.70 -1.03
C VAL A 30 0.64 8.21 -1.26
N TYR A 31 -0.56 8.80 -1.36
CA TYR A 31 -0.69 10.24 -1.59
C TYR A 31 -0.26 11.07 -0.37
N ASN A 32 -0.62 10.66 0.84
CA ASN A 32 -0.18 11.34 2.06
C ASN A 32 1.35 11.28 2.20
N LEU A 33 1.99 10.16 1.85
CA LEU A 33 3.46 10.06 1.84
C LEU A 33 4.12 11.04 0.87
N ILE A 34 3.49 11.31 -0.27
CA ILE A 34 4.00 12.30 -1.22
C ILE A 34 3.83 13.71 -0.64
N GLU A 35 2.65 14.05 -0.12
CA GLU A 35 2.36 15.37 0.44
C GLU A 35 3.26 15.67 1.67
N ASP A 36 3.29 14.75 2.62
CA ASP A 36 3.90 14.97 3.94
C ASP A 36 5.41 14.68 3.96
N GLN A 37 5.87 13.73 3.14
CA GLN A 37 7.24 13.20 3.22
C GLN A 37 8.00 13.22 1.89
N GLN A 38 7.37 13.65 0.79
CA GLN A 38 7.99 13.71 -0.55
C GLN A 38 8.50 12.34 -1.04
N ILE A 39 7.87 11.26 -0.58
CA ILE A 39 8.23 9.88 -0.94
C ILE A 39 7.21 9.34 -1.95
N VAL A 40 7.67 9.04 -3.17
CA VAL A 40 6.81 8.59 -4.29
C VAL A 40 6.92 7.08 -4.51
N LEU A 41 5.87 6.33 -4.17
CA LEU A 41 5.88 4.87 -4.17
C LEU A 41 4.75 4.23 -4.97
N GLY A 42 4.94 2.97 -5.36
CA GLY A 42 3.90 2.15 -5.98
C GLY A 42 2.84 1.66 -5.00
N GLY A 43 1.70 1.21 -5.54
CA GLY A 43 0.54 0.78 -4.74
C GLY A 43 0.81 -0.39 -3.79
N SER A 44 1.74 -1.30 -4.14
CA SER A 44 2.10 -2.41 -3.23
C SER A 44 2.76 -1.93 -1.94
N SER A 45 3.54 -0.84 -1.99
CA SER A 45 4.09 -0.19 -0.80
C SER A 45 2.99 0.42 0.05
N GLY A 46 1.96 1.02 -0.56
CA GLY A 46 0.78 1.53 0.15
C GLY A 46 0.07 0.42 0.95
N ILE A 47 -0.12 -0.75 0.34
CA ILE A 47 -0.71 -1.91 1.03
C ILE A 47 0.20 -2.41 2.17
N ASN A 48 1.51 -2.49 1.93
CA ASN A 48 2.48 -2.90 2.94
C ASN A 48 2.51 -1.95 4.16
N ILE A 49 2.33 -0.66 3.93
CA ILE A 49 2.24 0.36 5.00
C ILE A 49 0.89 0.28 5.71
N ALA A 50 -0.22 0.06 4.99
CA ALA A 50 -1.53 -0.17 5.60
C ALA A 50 -1.49 -1.36 6.58
N GLY A 51 -0.90 -2.48 6.14
CA GLY A 51 -0.67 -3.65 6.99
C GLY A 51 0.21 -3.35 8.20
N ALA A 52 1.29 -2.59 8.02
CA ALA A 52 2.18 -2.18 9.11
C ALA A 52 1.47 -1.29 10.15
N ILE A 53 0.63 -0.34 9.70
CA ILE A 53 -0.19 0.51 10.60
C ILE A 53 -1.19 -0.33 11.37
N LYS A 54 -1.85 -1.30 10.74
CA LYS A 54 -2.79 -2.22 11.40
C LYS A 54 -2.08 -3.08 12.45
N LEU A 55 -0.92 -3.64 12.11
CA LEU A 55 -0.10 -4.39 13.05
C LEU A 55 0.38 -3.52 14.22
N ALA A 56 0.76 -2.25 13.97
CA ALA A 56 1.16 -1.31 15.01
C ALA A 56 0.05 -1.07 16.03
N LYS A 57 -1.18 -0.93 15.55
CA LYS A 57 -2.36 -0.76 16.41
C LYS A 57 -2.64 -2.01 17.24
N GLU A 58 -2.44 -3.19 16.67
CA GLU A 58 -2.68 -4.47 17.37
C GLU A 58 -1.62 -4.77 18.44
N LEU A 59 -0.35 -4.49 18.16
CA LEU A 59 0.76 -4.75 19.09
C LEU A 59 0.92 -3.67 20.18
N GLY A 60 0.41 -2.47 19.94
CA GLY A 60 0.52 -1.33 20.86
C GLY A 60 1.88 -0.60 20.80
N PRO A 61 2.03 0.47 21.62
CA PRO A 61 3.19 1.36 21.59
C PRO A 61 4.49 0.67 22.04
N GLY A 62 5.63 1.24 21.64
CA GLY A 62 6.97 0.78 22.04
C GLY A 62 7.49 -0.42 21.23
N LYS A 63 6.86 -0.74 20.09
CA LYS A 63 7.30 -1.78 19.16
C LYS A 63 7.90 -1.17 17.91
N ASN A 64 8.89 -1.87 17.34
CA ASN A 64 9.47 -1.53 16.06
C ASN A 64 8.85 -2.41 14.98
N ILE A 65 8.28 -1.81 13.95
CA ILE A 65 7.67 -2.50 12.82
C ILE A 65 8.40 -2.11 11.56
N VAL A 66 8.78 -3.12 10.78
CA VAL A 66 9.46 -2.96 9.50
C VAL A 66 8.52 -3.46 8.41
N THR A 67 8.48 -2.74 7.29
CA THR A 67 7.75 -3.15 6.09
C THR A 67 8.60 -2.88 4.86
N ILE A 68 8.17 -3.38 3.70
CA ILE A 68 8.92 -3.29 2.45
C ILE A 68 8.32 -2.22 1.54
N LEU A 69 9.15 -1.31 1.06
CA LEU A 69 8.81 -0.35 0.00
C LEU A 69 9.34 -0.91 -1.32
N CYS A 70 8.44 -1.44 -2.15
CA CYS A 70 8.81 -2.34 -3.23
C CYS A 70 9.44 -1.62 -4.42
N ASP A 71 8.87 -0.48 -4.81
CA ASP A 71 9.29 0.25 -5.99
C ASP A 71 8.78 1.69 -6.06
N ASP A 72 9.31 2.40 -7.05
CA ASP A 72 9.03 3.80 -7.34
C ASP A 72 7.64 4.00 -7.98
N GLY A 73 6.88 4.97 -7.45
CA GLY A 73 5.53 5.26 -7.91
C GLY A 73 5.45 5.74 -9.36
N ARG A 74 6.49 6.38 -9.89
CA ARG A 74 6.51 6.97 -11.24
C ARG A 74 6.23 5.93 -12.34
N ARG A 75 6.52 4.65 -12.07
CA ARG A 75 6.19 3.52 -12.96
C ARG A 75 4.69 3.38 -13.22
N TYR A 76 3.85 3.93 -12.34
CA TYR A 76 2.40 3.83 -12.35
C TYR A 76 1.70 5.15 -12.69
N ALA A 77 2.44 6.14 -13.21
CA ALA A 77 1.93 7.49 -13.52
C ALA A 77 0.67 7.52 -14.39
N SER A 78 0.58 6.63 -15.38
CA SER A 78 -0.60 6.55 -16.26
C SER A 78 -1.87 6.01 -15.58
N LYS A 79 -1.76 5.52 -14.34
CA LYS A 79 -2.87 4.95 -13.56
C LYS A 79 -3.07 5.72 -12.26
N ILE A 80 -2.28 5.41 -11.23
CA ILE A 80 -2.50 5.91 -9.86
C ILE A 80 -2.19 7.41 -9.71
N PHE A 81 -1.61 8.04 -10.74
CA PHE A 81 -1.42 9.50 -10.81
C PHE A 81 -2.15 10.09 -12.03
N ASN A 82 -3.19 9.42 -12.52
CA ASN A 82 -4.00 9.89 -13.64
C ASN A 82 -5.44 10.13 -13.18
N LYS A 83 -5.85 11.40 -13.16
CA LYS A 83 -7.18 11.83 -12.69
C LYS A 83 -8.33 11.12 -13.39
N LYS A 84 -8.25 10.91 -14.70
CA LYS A 84 -9.30 10.22 -15.48
C LYS A 84 -9.42 8.75 -15.06
N PHE A 85 -8.30 8.06 -14.90
CA PHE A 85 -8.27 6.67 -14.43
C PHE A 85 -8.88 6.55 -13.02
N LEU A 86 -8.50 7.45 -12.11
CA LEU A 86 -8.99 7.46 -10.73
C LEU A 86 -10.51 7.68 -10.67
N ILE A 87 -11.05 8.63 -11.45
CA ILE A 87 -12.50 8.85 -11.57
C ILE A 87 -13.21 7.59 -12.10
N GLU A 88 -12.69 6.99 -13.17
CA GLU A 88 -13.29 5.78 -13.78
C GLU A 88 -13.35 4.62 -12.77
N LYS A 89 -12.30 4.45 -11.97
CA LYS A 89 -12.21 3.40 -10.96
C LYS A 89 -12.83 3.76 -9.60
N LYS A 90 -13.37 4.98 -9.45
CA LYS A 90 -13.93 5.52 -8.19
C LYS A 90 -12.92 5.45 -7.05
N LEU A 91 -11.67 5.82 -7.33
CA LEU A 91 -10.54 5.85 -6.39
C LEU A 91 -10.28 7.27 -5.88
N PRO A 92 -9.59 7.43 -4.74
CA PRO A 92 -9.22 8.74 -4.22
C PRO A 92 -8.40 9.54 -5.22
N ILE A 93 -8.60 10.86 -5.22
CA ILE A 93 -7.88 11.82 -6.06
C ILE A 93 -7.18 12.81 -5.11
N PRO A 94 -5.84 12.88 -5.11
CA PRO A 94 -5.14 13.80 -4.23
C PRO A 94 -5.34 15.25 -4.70
N LYS A 95 -5.25 16.21 -3.77
CA LYS A 95 -5.59 17.62 -4.05
C LYS A 95 -4.65 18.28 -5.06
N TRP A 96 -3.41 17.81 -5.13
CA TRP A 96 -2.39 18.32 -6.04
C TRP A 96 -2.49 17.78 -7.47
N LEU A 97 -3.45 16.89 -7.76
CA LEU A 97 -3.64 16.25 -9.07
C LEU A 97 -4.87 16.79 -9.86
#